data_AF-A0A376H2W8-F1
#
_entry.id   AF-A0A376H2W8-F1
#
_cell.length_a   1.000
_cell.length_b   1.000
_cell.length_c   1.000
_cell.angle_alpha   90.00
_cell.angle_beta   90.00
_cell.angle_gamma   90.00
#
_symmetry.space_group_name_H-M   'P 1'
#
loop_
_entity.id
_entity.type
_entity.pdbx_description
1 polymer ?
#
loop_
_entity_poly.entity_id
_entity_poly.type
_entity_poly.pdbx_seq_one_letter_code
_entity_poly.pdbx_strand_id
1 'polypeptide(L)'
;MKKFFKIALVCLIVIGSGILIKNSFSEKENRSETETSVEAVVHPELFFETEVLDTKKPETIPSENELYQGDLSFEYADPEKPYVLTIRFIDKANHEYVGPDKKPLKREKELILGKAKGVVHVVVKANRSMLTHIQKLKNIQVSMTLNERNEKTE
;
A
#
# COMPACT_ATOMS: atom_id res chain seq x y z
N MET A 1 5.78 -40.48 -21.23
CA MET A 1 4.66 -40.15 -22.14
C MET A 1 3.35 -40.18 -21.37
N LYS A 2 2.77 -39.02 -21.03
CA LYS A 2 1.42 -38.91 -20.45
C LYS A 2 0.60 -37.94 -21.31
N LYS A 3 -0.59 -38.40 -21.71
CA LYS A 3 -1.41 -37.92 -22.82
C LYS A 3 -2.34 -36.80 -22.36
N PHE A 4 -2.51 -35.78 -23.20
CA PHE A 4 -3.51 -34.71 -23.11
C PHE A 4 -4.90 -35.21 -23.52
N PHE A 5 -5.94 -34.92 -22.73
CA PHE A 5 -7.36 -35.10 -23.08
C PHE A 5 -8.19 -34.24 -22.11
N LYS A 6 -9.24 -33.48 -22.44
CA LYS A 6 -9.89 -32.97 -23.66
C LYS A 6 -10.87 -31.89 -23.16
N ILE A 7 -11.10 -30.88 -23.99
CA ILE A 7 -12.11 -29.83 -23.88
C ILE A 7 -13.53 -30.43 -23.81
N ALA A 8 -14.41 -29.83 -23.00
CA ALA A 8 -15.86 -29.97 -23.14
C ALA A 8 -16.53 -28.60 -23.03
N LEU A 9 -16.82 -28.05 -24.22
CA LEU A 9 -17.74 -26.96 -24.50
C LEU A 9 -19.17 -27.45 -24.27
N VAL A 10 -19.95 -26.76 -23.44
CA VAL A 10 -21.42 -26.86 -23.49
C VAL A 10 -22.00 -25.45 -23.49
N CYS A 11 -22.43 -25.04 -24.68
CA CYS A 11 -23.37 -23.95 -24.87
C CYS A 11 -24.76 -24.38 -24.37
N LEU A 12 -25.49 -23.45 -23.75
CA LEU A 12 -26.94 -23.45 -23.90
C LEU A 12 -27.49 -22.02 -23.92
N ILE A 13 -28.01 -21.65 -25.09
CA ILE A 13 -28.87 -20.50 -25.36
C ILE A 13 -30.30 -20.98 -25.11
N VAL A 14 -31.12 -20.24 -24.34
CA VAL A 14 -32.57 -20.15 -24.61
C VAL A 14 -33.08 -18.75 -24.27
N ILE A 15 -33.89 -18.25 -25.20
CA ILE A 15 -34.53 -16.94 -25.37
C ILE A 15 -35.95 -16.95 -24.76
N GLY A 16 -36.47 -15.77 -24.39
CA GLY A 16 -37.93 -15.51 -24.31
C GLY A 16 -38.31 -14.59 -23.14
N SER A 17 -38.38 -13.27 -23.31
CA SER A 17 -39.50 -12.47 -23.85
C SER A 17 -40.63 -12.16 -22.87
N GLY A 18 -40.61 -10.93 -22.32
CA GLY A 18 -41.72 -9.98 -22.41
C GLY A 18 -42.70 -9.87 -21.24
N ILE A 19 -42.63 -8.76 -20.49
CA ILE A 19 -43.83 -8.01 -20.06
C ILE A 19 -43.55 -6.51 -20.27
N LEU A 20 -44.30 -5.91 -21.19
CA LEU A 20 -44.46 -4.47 -21.36
C LEU A 20 -45.42 -3.95 -20.29
N ILE A 21 -45.02 -2.95 -19.51
CA ILE A 21 -45.98 -2.05 -18.85
C ILE A 21 -45.57 -0.61 -19.19
N LYS A 22 -46.45 0.04 -19.95
CA LYS A 22 -46.38 1.44 -20.37
C LYS A 22 -46.88 2.33 -19.22
N ASN A 23 -46.03 3.28 -18.85
CA ASN A 23 -46.32 4.71 -18.63
C ASN A 23 -47.45 5.11 -17.66
N SER A 24 -47.08 5.60 -16.48
CA SER A 24 -47.81 6.68 -15.80
C SER A 24 -46.87 7.86 -15.60
N PHE A 25 -47.21 8.92 -16.33
CA PHE A 25 -46.69 10.27 -16.30
C PHE A 25 -46.81 10.85 -14.89
N SER A 26 -45.68 11.23 -14.28
CA SER A 26 -45.65 12.27 -13.25
C SER A 26 -44.39 13.09 -13.46
N GLU A 27 -44.59 14.16 -14.20
CA GLU A 27 -43.69 15.29 -14.31
C GLU A 27 -43.52 15.91 -12.92
N LYS A 28 -42.44 15.54 -12.24
CA LYS A 28 -41.80 16.40 -11.26
C LYS A 28 -40.38 16.62 -11.73
N GLU A 29 -40.23 17.76 -12.38
CA GLU A 29 -39.04 18.58 -12.43
C GLU A 29 -38.13 18.31 -11.23
N ASN A 30 -37.15 17.44 -11.44
CA ASN A 30 -35.90 17.46 -10.71
C ASN A 30 -34.84 17.50 -11.79
N ARG A 31 -34.50 18.75 -12.12
CA ARG A 31 -33.22 19.20 -12.66
C ARG A 31 -32.18 18.11 -12.46
N SER A 32 -31.77 17.48 -13.57
CA SER A 32 -30.58 16.64 -13.56
C SER A 32 -29.42 17.55 -13.21
N GLU A 33 -29.11 17.66 -11.92
CA GLU A 33 -27.73 17.72 -11.53
C GLU A 33 -27.16 16.39 -11.99
N THR A 34 -26.63 16.41 -13.21
CA THR A 34 -25.52 15.55 -13.57
C THR A 34 -24.43 15.89 -12.55
N GLU A 35 -24.53 15.28 -11.37
CA GLU A 35 -23.38 15.02 -10.53
C GLU A 35 -22.47 14.19 -11.43
N THR A 36 -21.66 14.89 -12.20
CA THR A 36 -20.40 14.38 -12.67
C THR A 36 -19.70 14.01 -11.39
N SER A 37 -19.82 12.73 -11.00
CA SER A 37 -18.93 12.12 -10.04
C SER A 37 -17.55 12.40 -10.62
N VAL A 38 -16.92 13.45 -10.11
CA VAL A 38 -15.52 13.73 -10.36
C VAL A 38 -14.86 12.47 -9.83
N GLU A 39 -14.46 11.59 -10.74
CA GLU A 39 -13.75 10.37 -10.39
C GLU A 39 -12.55 10.86 -9.58
N ALA A 40 -12.61 10.66 -8.25
CA ALA A 40 -11.62 11.21 -7.35
C ALA A 40 -10.29 10.65 -7.82
N VAL A 41 -9.39 11.53 -8.27
CA VAL A 41 -8.09 11.10 -8.78
C VAL A 41 -7.35 10.46 -7.62
N VAL A 42 -7.33 9.12 -7.58
CA VAL A 42 -6.66 8.38 -6.51
C VAL A 42 -5.15 8.50 -6.75
N HIS A 43 -4.51 9.38 -5.99
CA HIS A 43 -3.08 9.59 -6.06
C HIS A 43 -2.32 8.35 -5.53
N PRO A 44 -1.25 7.89 -6.20
CA PRO A 44 -0.40 6.81 -5.69
C PRO A 44 0.18 7.16 -4.32
N GLU A 45 0.02 6.27 -3.33
CA GLU A 45 0.44 6.55 -1.96
C GLU A 45 1.05 5.32 -1.24
N LEU A 46 2.02 5.60 -0.38
CA LEU A 46 2.66 4.66 0.55
C LEU A 46 2.28 5.01 1.98
N PHE A 47 1.94 4.00 2.78
CA PHE A 47 1.53 4.12 4.17
C PHE A 47 2.48 3.30 5.07
N PHE A 48 2.77 3.82 6.27
CA PHE A 48 3.59 3.14 7.28
C PHE A 48 2.85 2.99 8.59
N GLU A 49 2.69 1.74 8.98
CA GLU A 49 2.31 1.37 10.33
C GLU A 49 3.59 0.98 11.07
N THR A 50 3.74 1.52 12.28
CA THR A 50 4.93 1.33 13.09
C THR A 50 4.52 1.08 14.53
N GLU A 51 5.23 0.17 15.20
CA GLU A 51 4.98 -0.15 16.60
C GLU A 51 6.29 -0.42 17.32
N VAL A 52 6.44 0.10 18.54
CA VAL A 52 7.64 -0.09 19.36
C VAL A 52 7.39 -1.19 20.38
N LEU A 53 8.16 -2.27 20.30
CA LEU A 53 7.95 -3.52 21.02
C LEU A 53 9.18 -3.89 21.85
N ASP A 54 8.99 -4.74 22.86
CA ASP A 54 10.11 -5.31 23.63
C ASP A 54 10.83 -6.41 22.85
N THR A 55 10.08 -7.18 22.06
CA THR A 55 10.57 -8.31 21.27
C THR A 55 9.93 -8.31 19.88
N LYS A 56 10.51 -9.10 18.97
CA LYS A 56 10.01 -9.27 17.60
C LYS A 56 8.61 -9.86 17.58
N LYS A 57 7.79 -9.43 16.62
CA LYS A 57 6.52 -10.10 16.34
C LYS A 57 6.76 -11.41 15.60
N PRO A 58 5.89 -12.42 15.80
CA PRO A 58 5.88 -13.57 14.91
C PRO A 58 5.60 -13.11 13.48
N GLU A 59 6.24 -13.75 12.51
CA GLU A 59 5.97 -13.49 11.10
C GLU A 59 4.50 -13.77 10.79
N THR A 60 3.84 -12.81 10.15
CA THR A 60 2.46 -12.94 9.72
C THR A 60 2.38 -13.08 8.20
N ILE A 61 1.27 -13.65 7.73
CA ILE A 61 0.99 -13.69 6.29
C ILE A 61 0.67 -12.25 5.86
N PRO A 62 1.40 -11.66 4.90
CA PRO A 62 1.14 -10.29 4.45
C PRO A 62 -0.27 -10.12 3.89
N SER A 63 -0.87 -8.98 4.16
CA SER A 63 -2.16 -8.58 3.56
C SER A 63 -1.99 -8.17 2.08
N GLU A 64 -3.07 -8.14 1.30
CA GLU A 64 -3.02 -7.90 -0.17
C GLU A 64 -2.34 -6.57 -0.56
N ASN A 65 -2.47 -5.55 0.29
CA ASN A 65 -1.90 -4.22 0.08
C ASN A 65 -0.55 -4.01 0.78
N GLU A 66 0.00 -5.05 1.38
CA GLU A 66 1.25 -5.02 2.12
C GLU A 66 2.43 -5.33 1.22
N LEU A 67 3.37 -4.39 1.16
CA LEU A 67 4.56 -4.49 0.35
C LEU A 67 5.72 -5.11 1.12
N TYR A 68 5.75 -4.87 2.42
CA TYR A 68 6.87 -5.25 3.27
C TYR A 68 6.44 -5.28 4.74
N GLN A 69 6.97 -6.27 5.45
CA GLN A 69 6.93 -6.38 6.90
C GLN A 69 8.35 -6.61 7.41
N GLY A 70 8.75 -5.90 8.46
CA GLY A 70 10.08 -6.09 9.02
C GLY A 70 10.30 -5.43 10.37
N ASP A 71 11.41 -5.82 10.98
CA ASP A 71 11.80 -5.42 12.33
C ASP A 71 13.14 -4.71 12.29
N LEU A 72 13.22 -3.59 13.01
CA LEU A 72 14.47 -2.87 13.25
C LEU A 72 14.77 -2.87 14.75
N SER A 73 15.76 -3.68 15.16
CA SER A 73 16.22 -3.74 16.55
C SER A 73 17.03 -2.49 16.91
N PHE A 74 16.87 -2.02 18.13
CA PHE A 74 17.65 -0.93 18.70
C PHE A 74 18.07 -1.25 20.13
N GLU A 75 19.24 -0.73 20.50
CA GLU A 75 19.83 -0.85 21.83
C GLU A 75 20.42 0.50 22.22
N TYR A 76 20.50 0.76 23.53
CA TYR A 76 21.06 1.99 24.11
C TYR A 76 20.41 3.29 23.59
N ALA A 77 19.14 3.26 23.21
CA ALA A 77 18.39 4.45 22.84
C ALA A 77 18.05 5.30 24.07
N ASP A 78 17.89 6.61 23.86
CA ASP A 78 17.30 7.51 24.83
C ASP A 78 15.76 7.42 24.71
N PRO A 79 15.04 6.94 25.73
CA PRO A 79 13.58 6.77 25.67
C PRO A 79 12.80 8.04 25.33
N GLU A 80 13.33 9.21 25.69
CA GLU A 80 12.61 10.50 25.61
C GLU A 80 12.91 11.25 24.31
N LYS A 81 13.94 10.86 23.58
CA LYS A 81 14.34 11.56 22.37
C LYS A 81 13.49 11.18 21.15
N PRO A 82 13.23 12.13 20.25
CA PRO A 82 12.67 11.83 18.94
C PRO A 82 13.69 11.12 18.06
N TYR A 83 13.23 10.07 17.39
CA TYR A 83 13.97 9.35 16.37
C TYR A 83 13.24 9.44 15.04
N VAL A 84 14.00 9.46 13.94
CA VAL A 84 13.48 9.40 12.58
C VAL A 84 13.71 8.01 12.03
N LEU A 85 12.62 7.28 11.81
CA LEU A 85 12.62 6.07 11.00
C LEU A 85 12.55 6.47 9.53
N THR A 86 13.53 6.04 8.75
CA THR A 86 13.56 6.22 7.31
C THR A 86 13.41 4.87 6.61
N ILE A 87 12.48 4.79 5.67
CA ILE A 87 12.23 3.59 4.85
C ILE A 87 12.43 3.98 3.39
N ARG A 88 13.24 3.21 2.67
CA ARG A 88 13.59 3.43 1.26
C ARG A 88 13.41 2.19 0.44
N PHE A 89 12.83 2.34 -0.75
CA PHE A 89 12.84 1.33 -1.79
C PHE A 89 14.05 1.59 -2.69
N ILE A 90 14.98 0.64 -2.73
CA ILE A 90 16.26 0.76 -3.44
C ILE A 90 16.53 -0.43 -4.35
N ASP A 91 17.37 -0.24 -5.36
CA ASP A 91 17.91 -1.33 -6.18
C ASP A 91 19.13 -2.00 -5.53
N LYS A 92 19.71 -3.01 -6.21
CA LYS A 92 20.93 -3.71 -5.75
C LYS A 92 22.18 -2.83 -5.68
N ALA A 93 22.19 -1.69 -6.35
CA ALA A 93 23.28 -0.71 -6.35
C ALA A 93 23.01 0.44 -5.37
N ASN A 94 22.00 0.32 -4.51
CA ASN A 94 21.55 1.34 -3.55
C ASN A 94 20.99 2.63 -4.17
N HIS A 95 20.53 2.61 -5.43
CA HIS A 95 19.81 3.74 -5.99
C HIS A 95 18.35 3.75 -5.52
N GLU A 96 17.84 4.92 -5.13
CA GLU A 96 16.45 5.09 -4.72
C GLU A 96 15.51 5.01 -5.93
N TYR A 97 14.46 4.19 -5.82
CA TYR A 97 13.38 4.19 -6.79
C TYR A 97 12.53 5.45 -6.67
N VAL A 98 11.87 5.82 -7.77
CA VAL A 98 10.91 6.92 -7.80
C VAL A 98 9.49 6.41 -8.00
N GLY A 99 8.53 7.07 -7.39
CA GLY A 99 7.11 6.82 -7.55
C GLY A 99 6.56 7.41 -8.85
N PRO A 100 5.26 7.20 -9.13
CA PRO A 100 4.62 7.77 -10.33
C PRO A 100 4.60 9.30 -10.33
N ASP A 101 4.71 9.92 -9.15
CA ASP A 101 4.82 11.37 -8.95
C ASP A 101 6.26 11.90 -9.15
N LYS A 102 7.19 11.04 -9.59
CA LYS A 102 8.63 11.32 -9.75
C LYS A 102 9.35 11.69 -8.46
N LYS A 103 8.74 11.46 -7.29
CA LYS A 103 9.41 11.63 -6.00
C LYS A 103 10.06 10.30 -5.58
N PRO A 104 11.13 10.33 -4.76
CA PRO A 104 11.70 9.11 -4.22
C PRO A 104 10.64 8.28 -3.48
N LEU A 105 10.70 6.95 -3.64
CA LEU A 105 9.99 5.97 -2.82
C LEU A 105 10.71 5.85 -1.46
N LYS A 106 10.78 6.98 -0.79
CA LYS A 106 11.38 7.21 0.51
C LYS A 106 10.37 7.91 1.39
N ARG A 107 10.30 7.45 2.62
CA ARG A 107 9.42 8.02 3.64
C ARG A 107 10.11 8.04 4.98
N GLU A 108 9.76 9.04 5.76
CA GLU A 108 10.31 9.30 7.08
C GLU A 108 9.14 9.41 8.05
N LYS A 109 9.33 8.85 9.25
CA LYS A 109 8.38 8.95 10.34
C LYS A 109 9.12 9.20 11.63
N GLU A 110 8.72 10.25 12.32
CA GLU A 110 9.20 10.53 13.65
C GLU A 110 8.49 9.64 14.67
N LEU A 111 9.26 9.16 15.65
CA LEU A 111 8.75 8.31 16.72
C LEU A 111 9.54 8.54 18.00
N ILE A 112 8.84 8.46 19.12
CA ILE A 112 9.43 8.38 20.46
C ILE A 112 9.49 6.89 20.81
N LEU A 113 10.68 6.40 21.14
CA LEU A 113 10.87 4.97 21.42
C LEU A 113 10.30 4.56 22.79
N GLY A 114 10.36 5.46 23.79
CA GLY A 114 9.84 5.20 25.13
C GLY A 114 10.58 4.10 25.90
N LYS A 115 11.67 3.56 25.35
CA LYS A 115 12.53 2.55 25.97
C LYS A 115 13.93 2.58 25.37
N ALA A 116 14.90 2.06 26.12
CA ALA A 116 16.31 2.06 25.71
C ALA A 116 16.70 0.87 24.81
N LYS A 117 15.90 -0.20 24.80
CA LYS A 117 16.11 -1.37 23.94
C LYS A 117 14.78 -1.94 23.48
N GLY A 118 14.74 -2.49 22.27
CA GLY A 118 13.55 -3.11 21.73
C GLY A 118 13.60 -3.27 20.23
N VAL A 119 12.42 -3.33 19.62
CA VAL A 119 12.23 -3.50 18.19
C VAL A 119 11.20 -2.50 17.70
N VAL A 120 11.50 -1.81 16.61
CA VAL A 120 10.50 -1.09 15.83
C VAL A 120 9.98 -2.05 14.76
N HIS A 121 8.74 -2.49 14.92
CA HIS A 121 8.03 -3.25 13.91
C HIS A 121 7.48 -2.29 12.85
N VAL A 122 7.66 -2.61 11.58
CA VAL A 122 7.28 -1.76 10.44
C VAL A 122 6.48 -2.57 9.44
N VAL A 123 5.33 -2.04 9.05
CA VAL A 123 4.52 -2.54 7.94
C VAL A 123 4.38 -1.44 6.90
N VAL A 124 4.79 -1.75 5.67
CA VAL A 124 4.66 -0.84 4.52
C VAL A 124 3.48 -1.29 3.67
N LYS A 125 2.51 -0.40 3.50
CA LYS A 125 1.33 -0.63 2.66
C LYS A 125 1.31 0.34 1.50
N ALA A 126 0.59 -0.02 0.44
CA ALA A 126 0.34 0.84 -0.71
C ALA A 126 -1.11 0.77 -1.13
N ASN A 127 -1.63 1.88 -1.66
CA ASN A 127 -2.88 1.80 -2.41
C ASN A 127 -2.64 1.08 -3.76
N ARG A 128 -3.74 0.68 -4.42
CA ARG A 128 -3.68 -0.09 -5.67
C ARG A 128 -2.83 0.57 -6.76
N SER A 129 -2.89 1.90 -6.86
CA SER A 129 -2.13 2.66 -7.86
C SER A 129 -0.62 2.55 -7.63
N MET A 130 -0.18 2.76 -6.39
CA MET A 130 1.22 2.61 -6.00
C MET A 130 1.70 1.16 -6.08
N LEU A 131 0.88 0.19 -5.67
CA LEU A 131 1.19 -1.24 -5.77
C LEU A 131 1.46 -1.65 -7.22
N THR A 132 0.63 -1.20 -8.16
CA THR A 132 0.78 -1.47 -9.60
C THR A 132 2.10 -0.89 -10.15
N HIS A 133 2.54 0.26 -9.63
CA HIS A 133 3.83 0.84 -10.00
C HIS A 133 4.99 0.00 -9.47
N ILE A 134 4.96 -0.35 -8.19
CA ILE A 134 6.03 -1.08 -7.51
C ILE A 134 6.21 -2.48 -8.10
N GLN A 135 5.13 -3.17 -8.47
CA GLN A 135 5.19 -4.48 -9.12
C GLN A 135 5.94 -4.50 -10.46
N LYS A 136 6.09 -3.34 -11.14
CA LYS A 136 6.85 -3.22 -12.40
C LYS A 136 8.34 -3.02 -12.18
N LEU A 137 8.76 -2.61 -10.99
CA LEU A 137 10.16 -2.39 -10.65
C LEU A 137 10.86 -3.74 -10.46
N LYS A 138 12.13 -3.83 -10.86
CA LYS A 138 12.91 -5.08 -10.83
C LYS A 138 14.00 -4.99 -9.78
N ASN A 139 14.17 -6.04 -8.97
CA ASN A 139 15.19 -6.13 -7.91
C ASN A 139 14.99 -5.11 -6.77
N ILE A 140 13.74 -4.85 -6.39
CA ILE A 140 13.43 -4.01 -5.23
C ILE A 140 14.02 -4.60 -3.95
N GLN A 141 14.62 -3.75 -3.14
CA GLN A 141 14.97 -4.00 -1.75
C GLN A 141 14.40 -2.88 -0.88
N VAL A 142 14.12 -3.21 0.38
CA VAL A 142 13.69 -2.23 1.39
C VAL A 142 14.85 -2.00 2.35
N SER A 143 15.28 -0.76 2.48
CA SER A 143 16.27 -0.31 3.46
C SER A 143 15.57 0.48 4.56
N MET A 144 15.88 0.16 5.81
CA MET A 144 15.36 0.86 6.98
C MET A 144 16.51 1.38 7.83
N THR A 145 16.39 2.60 8.33
CA THR A 145 17.33 3.20 9.28
C THR A 145 16.57 3.93 10.36
N LEU A 146 17.12 3.95 11.58
CA LEU A 146 16.60 4.69 12.71
C LEU A 146 17.72 5.57 13.25
N ASN A 147 17.53 6.87 13.20
CA ASN A 147 18.50 7.84 13.66
C ASN A 147 17.86 8.78 14.68
N GLU A 148 18.61 9.21 15.69
CA GLU A 148 18.18 10.30 16.56
C GLU A 148 17.88 11.54 15.69
N ARG A 149 16.77 12.22 15.96
CA ARG A 149 16.42 13.45 15.25
C ARG A 149 17.42 14.53 15.64
N ASN A 150 18.34 14.85 14.73
CA ASN A 150 19.23 15.98 14.92
C ASN A 150 18.42 17.27 14.83
N GLU A 151 18.42 18.09 15.88
CA GLU A 151 17.81 19.44 15.89
C GLU A 151 18.47 20.44 14.92
N LYS A 152 19.53 20.02 14.22
CA LYS A 152 20.29 20.87 13.29
C LYS A 152 20.00 20.51 11.84
N THR A 153 18.87 20.96 11.30
CA THR A 153 18.79 21.27 9.86
C THR A 153 17.64 22.27 9.64
N GLU A 154 17.96 23.56 9.77
CA GLU A 154 17.28 24.65 9.06
C GLU A 154 18.10 25.01 7.82
#